data_AF-A0AA38HGY1-F1
#
_entry.id   AF-A0AA38HGY1-F1
#
_cell.length_a   1.000
_cell.length_b   1.000
_cell.length_c   1.000
_cell.angle_alpha   90.00
_cell.angle_beta   90.00
_cell.angle_gamma   90.00
#
_symmetry.space_group_name_H-M   'P 1'
#
loop_
_entity.id
_entity.type
_entity.pdbx_description
1 polymer ?
#
loop_
_entity_poly.entity_id
_entity_poly.type
_entity_poly.pdbx_seq_one_letter_code
_entity_poly.pdbx_strand_id
1 'polypeptide(L)'
;MFTPMELPKEEMVLKPMSCPHHISIYNSKQRSYRDLPLRLAEHALQYRYESSGSLTGLERVRAMELTDSHIFCRQDQIKEEFKRAYKLIQEVLQTFHIDVDYLSLSLRDPKDKEKYFDDDKM
;
A
#
# COMPACT_ATOMS: atom_id res chain seq x y z
N MET A 1 13.30 -5.21 7.41
CA MET A 1 13.23 -5.99 6.15
C MET A 1 14.00 -7.28 6.35
N PHE A 2 13.77 -8.30 5.51
CA PHE A 2 14.62 -9.49 5.52
C PHE A 2 16.04 -9.13 5.07
N THR A 3 17.03 -9.89 5.53
CA THR A 3 18.42 -9.75 5.08
C THR A 3 18.48 -9.92 3.56
N PRO A 4 19.23 -9.07 2.83
CA PRO A 4 19.44 -9.23 1.40
C PRO A 4 20.07 -10.60 1.06
N MET A 5 19.68 -11.14 -0.08
CA MET A 5 20.33 -12.26 -0.74
C MET A 5 21.40 -11.71 -1.68
N GLU A 6 22.65 -12.05 -1.41
CA GLU A 6 23.78 -11.65 -2.24
C GLU A 6 23.86 -12.54 -3.50
N LEU A 7 23.81 -11.92 -4.68
CA LEU A 7 24.08 -12.55 -5.97
C LEU A 7 25.39 -11.97 -6.53
N PRO A 8 26.07 -12.64 -7.50
CA PRO A 8 27.39 -12.20 -7.98
C PRO A 8 27.48 -10.76 -8.53
N LYS A 9 26.35 -10.12 -8.87
CA LYS A 9 26.30 -8.76 -9.45
C LYS A 9 25.27 -7.84 -8.81
N GLU A 10 24.44 -8.36 -7.91
CA GLU A 10 23.28 -7.62 -7.38
C GLU A 10 22.87 -8.17 -6.01
N GLU A 11 22.11 -7.36 -5.27
CA GLU A 11 21.49 -7.78 -4.03
C GLU A 11 19.98 -7.81 -4.21
N MET A 12 19.36 -8.89 -3.77
CA MET A 12 17.91 -9.07 -3.88
C MET A 12 17.29 -9.12 -2.49
N VAL A 13 16.13 -8.49 -2.32
CA VAL A 13 15.38 -8.51 -1.07
C VAL A 13 13.97 -9.02 -1.32
N LEU A 14 13.41 -9.72 -0.34
CA LEU A 14 11.99 -10.06 -0.37
C LEU A 14 11.16 -8.77 -0.26
N LYS A 15 10.22 -8.58 -1.18
CA LYS A 15 9.40 -7.36 -1.23
C LYS A 15 8.57 -7.21 0.06
N PRO A 16 8.74 -6.11 0.82
CA PRO A 16 7.89 -5.85 2.00
C PRO A 16 6.55 -5.20 1.63
N MET A 17 6.43 -4.70 0.40
CA MET A 17 5.26 -4.04 -0.18
C MET A 17 5.29 -4.11 -1.71
N SER A 18 4.12 -4.08 -2.35
CA SER A 18 3.98 -4.11 -3.81
C SER A 18 4.19 -2.74 -4.48
N CYS A 19 4.07 -1.63 -3.74
CA CYS A 19 4.04 -0.27 -4.27
C CYS A 19 5.14 0.03 -5.31
N PRO A 20 6.43 -0.28 -5.06
CA PRO A 20 7.49 -0.01 -6.02
C PRO A 20 7.31 -0.75 -7.35
N HIS A 21 6.78 -1.97 -7.31
CA HIS A 21 6.53 -2.78 -8.51
C HIS A 21 5.36 -2.23 -9.32
N HIS A 22 4.28 -1.80 -8.65
CA HIS A 22 3.17 -1.13 -9.31
C HIS A 22 3.58 0.21 -9.94
N ILE A 23 4.49 0.96 -9.30
CA ILE A 23 5.10 2.16 -9.89
C ILE A 23 5.92 1.80 -11.13
N SER A 24 6.70 0.72 -11.11
CA SER A 24 7.42 0.24 -12.30
C SER A 24 6.48 -0.15 -13.45
N ILE A 25 5.34 -0.79 -13.14
CA ILE A 25 4.30 -1.08 -14.14
C ILE A 25 3.66 0.21 -14.67
N TYR A 26 3.42 1.19 -13.80
CA TYR A 26 3.00 2.52 -14.23
C TYR A 26 4.05 3.18 -15.12
N ASN A 27 5.34 3.04 -14.87
CA ASN A 27 6.38 3.66 -15.69
C ASN A 27 6.68 2.92 -17.00
N SER A 28 6.22 1.67 -17.15
CA SER A 28 6.48 0.84 -18.35
C SER A 28 5.93 1.39 -19.66
N LYS A 29 4.98 2.35 -19.62
CA LYS A 29 4.34 2.96 -20.80
C LYS A 29 4.05 4.44 -20.55
N GLN A 30 4.20 5.28 -21.57
CA GLN A 30 3.69 6.65 -21.52
C GLN A 30 2.17 6.64 -21.43
N ARG A 31 1.60 7.58 -20.66
CA ARG A 31 0.16 7.70 -20.41
C ARG A 31 -0.29 9.15 -20.55
N SER A 32 -1.47 9.33 -21.13
CA SER A 32 -2.17 10.60 -21.19
C SER A 32 -2.97 10.85 -19.92
N TYR A 33 -3.30 12.11 -19.65
CA TYR A 33 -4.24 12.49 -18.59
C TYR A 33 -5.62 11.81 -18.76
N ARG A 34 -5.97 11.41 -19.99
CA ARG A 34 -7.21 10.69 -20.33
C ARG A 34 -7.19 9.22 -19.90
N ASP A 35 -6.00 8.64 -19.72
CA ASP A 35 -5.85 7.26 -19.28
C ASP A 35 -6.02 7.12 -17.74
N LEU A 36 -6.18 8.26 -17.04
CA LEU A 36 -6.39 8.32 -15.60
C LEU A 36 -7.88 8.53 -15.27
N PRO A 37 -8.42 7.81 -14.26
CA PRO A 37 -7.70 7.04 -13.24
C PRO A 37 -7.35 5.61 -13.67
N LEU A 38 -6.11 5.19 -13.43
CA LEU A 38 -5.65 3.82 -13.60
C LEU A 38 -5.64 3.11 -12.25
N ARG A 39 -6.19 1.89 -12.19
CA ARG A 39 -6.27 1.07 -10.98
C ARG A 39 -5.54 -0.24 -11.23
N LEU A 40 -4.45 -0.48 -10.50
CA LEU A 40 -3.73 -1.75 -10.51
C LEU A 40 -4.11 -2.52 -9.25
N ALA A 41 -4.37 -3.83 -9.39
CA ALA A 41 -4.68 -4.70 -8.26
C ALA A 41 -3.92 -6.02 -8.41
N GLU A 42 -3.40 -6.53 -7.31
CA GLU A 42 -2.60 -7.76 -7.24
C GLU A 42 -2.95 -8.48 -5.92
N HIS A 43 -3.12 -9.80 -5.96
CA HIS A 43 -2.96 -10.61 -4.75
C HIS A 43 -1.45 -10.78 -4.52
N ALA A 44 -0.89 -9.90 -3.71
CA ALA A 44 0.54 -9.69 -3.60
C ALA A 44 1.12 -10.42 -2.39
N LEU A 45 1.99 -11.40 -2.62
CA LEU A 45 2.81 -11.98 -1.56
C LEU A 45 3.85 -10.95 -1.07
N GLN A 46 3.83 -10.66 0.23
CA GLN A 46 4.69 -9.68 0.88
C GLN A 46 5.35 -10.28 2.11
N TYR A 47 6.57 -9.83 2.40
CA TYR A 47 7.40 -10.36 3.47
C TYR A 47 7.90 -9.25 4.40
N ARG A 48 7.50 -9.31 5.67
CA ARG A 48 7.92 -8.34 6.70
C ARG A 48 8.70 -9.05 7.79
N TYR A 49 9.87 -8.51 8.09
CA TYR A 49 10.70 -9.04 9.18
C TYR A 49 10.20 -8.49 10.51
N GLU A 50 9.08 -9.04 10.99
CA GLU A 50 8.51 -8.75 12.30
C GLU A 50 9.36 -9.38 13.41
N SER A 51 9.45 -8.68 14.55
CA SER A 51 10.18 -9.18 15.73
C SER A 51 9.56 -10.49 16.22
N SER A 52 10.39 -11.44 16.65
CA SER A 52 9.93 -12.78 17.03
C SER A 52 8.86 -12.75 18.13
N GLY A 53 8.98 -11.84 19.09
CA GLY A 53 7.99 -11.66 20.17
C GLY A 53 6.67 -11.01 19.75
N SER A 54 6.57 -10.50 18.52
CA SER A 54 5.33 -9.88 18.00
C SER A 54 4.46 -10.84 17.18
N LEU A 55 4.99 -12.00 16.80
CA LEU A 55 4.28 -12.95 15.95
C LEU A 55 3.13 -13.61 16.71
N THR A 56 1.93 -13.58 16.13
CA THR A 56 0.72 -14.07 16.77
C THR A 56 -0.20 -14.72 15.73
N GLY A 57 -0.33 -16.06 15.80
CA GLY A 57 -1.25 -16.83 14.95
C GLY A 57 -1.20 -16.45 13.47
N LEU A 58 -2.37 -16.14 12.90
CA LEU A 58 -2.53 -15.58 11.55
C LEU A 58 -2.71 -14.05 11.54
N GLU A 59 -2.82 -13.42 12.71
CA GLU A 59 -3.05 -11.97 12.84
C GLU A 59 -1.77 -11.18 12.54
N ARG A 60 -0.62 -11.68 12.99
CA ARG A 60 0.68 -11.03 12.76
C ARG A 60 1.75 -12.04 12.33
N VAL A 61 2.04 -12.04 11.04
CA VAL A 61 2.89 -13.02 10.35
C VAL A 61 4.02 -12.35 9.57
N ARG A 62 5.06 -13.13 9.21
CA ARG A 62 6.18 -12.64 8.39
C ARG A 62 5.93 -12.72 6.88
N ALA A 63 5.01 -13.59 6.45
CA ALA A 63 4.62 -13.77 5.06
C ALA A 63 3.11 -13.66 4.97
N MET A 64 2.62 -12.81 4.08
CA MET A 64 1.19 -12.55 3.90
C MET A 64 0.88 -12.32 2.43
N GLU A 65 -0.32 -12.71 2.01
CA GLU A 65 -0.87 -12.32 0.71
C GLU A 65 -1.86 -11.18 0.93
N LEU A 66 -1.53 -10.00 0.44
CA LEU A 66 -2.40 -8.84 0.55
C LEU A 66 -3.18 -8.69 -0.76
N THR A 67 -4.49 -8.56 -0.66
CA THR A 67 -5.31 -8.03 -1.77
C THR A 67 -4.99 -6.55 -1.90
N ASP A 68 -3.95 -6.24 -2.66
CA ASP A 68 -3.29 -4.95 -2.72
C ASP A 68 -3.72 -4.19 -3.99
N SER A 69 -3.86 -2.89 -3.91
CA SER A 69 -4.25 -2.05 -5.05
C SER A 69 -3.62 -0.67 -4.98
N HIS A 70 -3.23 -0.17 -6.16
CA HIS A 70 -2.65 1.15 -6.33
C HIS A 70 -3.41 1.92 -7.40
N ILE A 71 -3.96 3.07 -7.01
CA ILE A 71 -4.73 3.95 -7.88
C ILE A 71 -3.85 5.13 -8.28
N PHE A 72 -3.55 5.23 -9.56
CA PHE A 72 -2.89 6.39 -10.15
C PHE A 72 -3.98 7.29 -10.71
N CYS A 73 -4.10 8.50 -10.17
CA CYS A 73 -5.11 9.45 -10.58
C CYS A 73 -4.55 10.87 -10.56
N ARG A 74 -5.25 11.80 -11.20
CA ARG A 74 -4.91 13.21 -11.11
C ARG A 74 -5.38 13.79 -9.77
N GLN A 75 -4.79 14.92 -9.38
CA GLN A 75 -5.09 15.55 -8.11
C GLN A 75 -6.58 15.93 -7.96
N ASP A 76 -7.24 16.34 -9.05
CA ASP A 76 -8.68 16.63 -9.10
C ASP A 76 -9.57 15.40 -8.87
N GLN A 77 -9.04 14.20 -9.09
CA GLN A 77 -9.76 12.93 -9.00
C GLN A 77 -9.63 12.24 -7.63
N ILE A 78 -8.66 12.63 -6.79
CA ILE A 78 -8.33 11.96 -5.51
C ILE A 78 -9.56 11.75 -4.64
N LYS A 79 -10.36 12.81 -4.44
CA LYS A 79 -11.55 12.77 -3.57
C LYS A 79 -12.60 11.78 -4.07
N GLU A 80 -12.77 11.67 -5.38
CA GLU A 80 -13.74 10.76 -5.98
C GLU A 80 -13.27 9.31 -5.88
N GLU A 81 -12.00 9.04 -6.21
CA GLU A 81 -11.41 7.71 -6.12
C GLU A 81 -11.36 7.19 -4.69
N PHE A 82 -11.04 8.06 -3.72
CA PHE A 82 -11.08 7.71 -2.30
C PHE A 82 -12.49 7.29 -1.85
N LYS A 83 -13.52 8.05 -2.24
CA LYS A 83 -14.92 7.71 -1.92
C LYS A 83 -15.33 6.37 -2.54
N ARG A 84 -14.91 6.09 -3.79
CA ARG A 84 -15.19 4.82 -4.46
C ARG A 84 -14.53 3.65 -3.72
N ALA A 85 -13.25 3.79 -3.36
CA ALA A 85 -12.53 2.77 -2.59
C ALA A 85 -13.16 2.52 -1.21
N TYR A 86 -13.52 3.60 -0.50
CA TYR A 86 -14.20 3.48 0.79
C TYR A 86 -15.55 2.80 0.69
N LYS A 87 -16.36 3.13 -0.33
CA LYS A 87 -17.65 2.46 -0.57
C LYS A 87 -17.48 0.96 -0.80
N LEU A 88 -16.46 0.56 -1.57
CA LEU A 88 -16.13 -0.85 -1.78
C LEU A 88 -15.77 -1.56 -0.47
N ILE A 89 -14.96 -0.92 0.39
CA ILE A 89 -14.63 -1.46 1.71
C ILE A 89 -15.90 -1.65 2.54
N GLN A 90 -16.80 -0.66 2.57
CA GLN A 90 -18.07 -0.77 3.28
C GLN A 90 -18.96 -1.89 2.76
N GLU A 91 -19.07 -2.05 1.44
CA GLU A 91 -19.85 -3.13 0.80
C GLU A 91 -19.31 -4.51 1.20
N VAL A 92 -17.98 -4.69 1.22
CA VAL A 92 -17.35 -5.93 1.67
C VAL A 92 -17.62 -6.20 3.15
N LEU A 93 -17.41 -5.22 4.03
CA LEU A 93 -17.67 -5.37 5.47
C LEU A 93 -19.13 -5.73 5.77
N GLN A 94 -20.08 -5.09 5.09
CA GLN A 94 -21.51 -5.40 5.20
C GLN A 94 -21.83 -6.81 4.72
N THR A 95 -21.20 -7.25 3.63
CA THR A 95 -21.38 -8.61 3.07
C THR A 95 -20.93 -9.68 4.05
N PHE A 96 -19.87 -9.42 4.83
CA PHE A 96 -19.37 -10.32 5.86
C PHE A 96 -19.96 -10.09 7.25
N HIS A 97 -20.94 -9.17 7.39
CA HIS A 97 -21.55 -8.80 8.67
C HIS A 97 -20.55 -8.36 9.73
N ILE A 98 -19.54 -7.57 9.32
CA ILE A 98 -18.52 -7.01 10.20
C ILE A 98 -18.91 -5.58 10.58
N ASP A 99 -19.19 -5.35 11.86
CA ASP A 99 -19.43 -4.02 12.41
C ASP A 99 -18.13 -3.27 12.67
N VAL A 100 -18.13 -1.96 12.45
CA VAL A 100 -16.96 -1.08 12.64
C VAL A 100 -17.20 -0.17 13.84
N ASP A 101 -16.36 -0.30 14.87
CA ASP A 101 -16.50 0.47 16.11
C ASP A 101 -16.08 1.95 15.96
N TYR A 102 -14.98 2.21 15.24
CA TYR A 102 -14.48 3.56 15.02
C TYR A 102 -13.63 3.67 13.74
N LEU A 103 -13.49 4.89 13.25
CA LEU A 103 -12.61 5.23 12.14
C LEU A 103 -11.50 6.16 12.64
N SER A 104 -10.26 5.90 12.22
CA SER A 104 -9.11 6.73 12.55
C SER A 104 -8.46 7.28 11.29
N LEU A 105 -8.10 8.57 11.33
CA LEU A 105 -7.33 9.23 10.28
C LEU A 105 -5.92 9.53 10.80
N SER A 106 -4.93 8.84 10.24
CA SER A 106 -3.52 9.05 10.59
C SER A 106 -2.95 10.23 9.82
N LEU A 107 -2.54 11.28 10.55
CA LEU A 107 -1.89 12.47 10.00
C LEU A 107 -0.39 12.47 10.31
N ARG A 108 0.40 13.15 9.49
CA ARG A 108 1.82 13.45 9.78
C ARG A 108 1.91 14.40 10.97
N ASP A 109 2.88 14.19 11.86
CA ASP A 109 3.26 15.19 12.86
C ASP A 109 4.15 16.25 12.19
N PRO A 110 3.76 17.54 12.14
CA PRO A 110 4.56 18.61 11.55
C PRO A 110 5.93 18.79 12.21
N LYS A 111 6.09 18.35 13.46
CA LYS A 111 7.35 18.44 14.20
C LYS A 111 8.29 17.27 13.91
N ASP A 112 7.78 16.16 13.39
CA ASP A 112 8.57 15.00 12.99
C ASP A 112 9.04 15.15 11.54
N LYS A 113 10.27 15.64 11.39
CA LYS A 113 10.95 15.87 10.11
C LYS A 113 11.83 14.69 9.66
N GLU A 114 11.98 13.67 10.49
CA GLU A 114 12.89 12.55 10.22
C GLU A 114 12.17 11.43 9.47
N LYS A 115 10.89 11.19 9.81
CA LYS A 115 10.11 10.07 9.28
C LYS A 115 9.40 10.36 7.96
N TYR A 116 9.11 11.62 7.66
CA TYR A 116 8.31 12.03 6.50
C TYR A 116 9.10 12.98 5.61
N PHE A 117 8.82 12.96 4.30
CA PHE A 117 9.36 13.95 3.38
C PHE A 117 8.86 15.35 3.77
N ASP A 118 9.78 16.31 3.88
CA ASP A 118 9.49 17.67 4.37
C ASP A 118 8.82 18.52 3.29
N ASP A 119 7.54 18.24 3.03
CA ASP A 119 6.69 19.02 2.16
C ASP A 119 5.50 19.59 2.95
N ASP A 120 5.67 20.81 3.45
CA ASP A 120 4.65 21.53 4.22
C ASP A 120 3.55 22.14 3.34
N LYS A 121 3.67 22.03 2.01
CA LYS A 121 2.67 22.51 1.05
C LYS A 121 1.73 21.43 0.55
N MET A 122 1.98 20.16 0.92
CA MET A 122 1.11 19.03 0.59
C MET A 122 -0.18 19.04 1.41
#